data_AF-A0A4Q7IGK3-F1
#
_entry.id   AF-A0A4Q7IGK3-F1
#
_cell.length_a   1.000
_cell.length_b   1.000
_cell.length_c   1.000
_cell.angle_alpha   90.00
_cell.angle_beta   90.00
_cell.angle_gamma   90.00
#
_symmetry.space_group_name_H-M   'P 1'
#
loop_
_entity.id
_entity.type
_entity.pdbx_description
1 polymer ?
#
loop_
_entity_poly.entity_id
_entity_poly.type
_entity_poly.pdbx_seq_one_letter_code
_entity_poly.pdbx_strand_id
1 'polypeptide(L)'
;DESDNCDTSLDATYSDSVAAGSCEGEQIITRTWSLTDDCGNTTEKTQTITVKDNIKPAFTAPSDITIYAASDCTYDAGVGVTGDVS
;
A
#
# COMPACT_ATOMS: atom_id res chain seq x y z
N ASP A 1 -2.39 24.03 -13.24
CA ASP A 1 -2.78 24.98 -14.29
C ASP A 1 -1.68 26.00 -14.27
N GLU A 2 -0.76 25.84 -15.20
CA GLU A 2 0.49 26.58 -15.22
C GLU A 2 0.21 27.87 -15.97
N SER A 3 0.12 28.96 -15.22
CA SER A 3 -0.25 30.28 -15.75
C SER A 3 0.76 31.29 -15.25
N ASP A 4 1.49 31.89 -16.18
CA ASP A 4 2.19 33.16 -15.94
C ASP A 4 1.65 34.22 -16.91
N ASN A 5 1.62 35.48 -16.46
CA ASN A 5 0.99 36.56 -17.22
C ASN A 5 1.75 36.94 -18.51
N CYS A 6 2.95 36.38 -18.71
CA CYS A 6 3.82 36.66 -19.85
C CYS A 6 4.30 35.41 -20.60
N ASP A 7 4.08 34.21 -20.07
CA ASP A 7 4.59 32.96 -20.64
C ASP A 7 3.46 31.97 -20.91
N THR A 8 3.45 31.40 -22.12
CA THR A 8 2.43 30.47 -22.60
C THR A 8 2.98 29.08 -22.89
N SER A 9 4.31 28.87 -22.75
CA SER A 9 4.98 27.58 -22.90
C SER A 9 5.62 27.12 -21.60
N LEU A 10 4.83 27.14 -20.54
CA LEU A 10 5.24 26.69 -19.22
C LEU A 10 4.97 25.19 -19.05
N ASP A 11 6.04 24.41 -18.95
CA ASP A 11 5.98 22.98 -18.64
C ASP A 11 6.60 22.70 -17.27
N ALA A 12 5.77 22.28 -16.31
CA ALA A 12 6.24 21.87 -14.99
C ALA A 12 7.00 20.54 -15.10
N THR A 13 8.17 20.49 -14.49
CA THR A 13 8.95 19.25 -14.30
C THR A 13 8.74 18.71 -12.89
N TYR A 14 9.06 17.45 -12.66
CA TYR A 14 8.98 16.86 -11.33
C TYR A 14 10.15 15.95 -11.01
N SER A 15 10.45 15.81 -9.72
CA SER A 15 11.37 14.81 -9.17
C SER A 15 10.71 14.09 -7.99
N ASP A 16 10.95 12.79 -7.89
CA ASP A 16 10.37 11.93 -6.86
C ASP A 16 11.44 11.44 -5.88
N SER A 17 11.09 11.43 -4.60
CA SER A 17 11.79 10.69 -3.54
C SER A 17 10.82 9.71 -2.89
N VAL A 18 11.25 8.45 -2.77
CA VAL A 18 10.41 7.35 -2.28
C VAL A 18 10.93 6.88 -0.92
N ALA A 19 10.03 6.82 0.06
CA ALA A 19 10.29 6.22 1.36
C ALA A 19 9.35 5.03 1.59
N ALA A 20 9.83 4.04 2.35
CA ALA A 20 8.97 2.95 2.80
C ALA A 20 7.84 3.49 3.69
N GLY A 21 6.65 2.91 3.55
CA GLY A 21 5.50 3.18 4.40
C GLY A 21 5.58 2.44 5.72
N SER A 22 4.45 2.38 6.42
CA SER A 22 4.35 1.75 7.75
C SER A 22 4.31 0.23 7.68
N CYS A 23 3.90 -0.32 6.54
CA CYS A 23 3.77 -1.76 6.29
C CYS A 23 4.52 -2.15 5.01
N GLU A 24 4.78 -3.44 4.86
CA GLU A 24 5.33 -3.99 3.61
C GLU A 24 4.41 -3.65 2.42
N GLY A 25 5.00 -3.21 1.31
CA GLY A 25 4.27 -2.77 0.13
C GLY A 25 3.72 -1.33 0.19
N GLU A 26 3.69 -0.68 1.35
CA GLU A 26 3.32 0.73 1.47
C GLU A 26 4.49 1.66 1.16
N GLN A 27 4.19 2.84 0.62
CA GLN A 27 5.19 3.83 0.23
C GLN A 27 4.67 5.25 0.42
N ILE A 28 5.58 6.16 0.75
CA ILE A 28 5.34 7.60 0.70
C ILE A 28 6.22 8.17 -0.40
N ILE A 29 5.61 8.75 -1.41
CA ILE A 29 6.31 9.43 -2.51
C ILE A 29 6.20 10.93 -2.27
N THR A 30 7.34 11.59 -2.10
CA THR A 30 7.44 13.05 -2.06
C THR A 30 7.82 13.52 -3.46
N ARG A 31 6.86 14.15 -4.15
CA ARG A 31 7.06 14.73 -5.48
C ARG A 31 7.28 16.23 -5.39
N THR A 32 8.41 16.71 -5.89
CA THR A 32 8.69 18.13 -6.01
C THR A 32 8.48 18.55 -7.46
N TRP A 33 7.49 19.41 -7.68
CA TRP A 33 7.23 20.10 -8.94
C TRP A 33 8.11 21.34 -9.03
N SER A 34 8.73 21.57 -10.17
CA SER A 34 9.50 22.77 -10.48
C SER A 34 9.02 23.36 -11.79
N LEU A 35 8.70 24.65 -11.77
CA LEU A 35 8.29 25.42 -12.93
C LEU A 35 9.24 26.59 -13.10
N THR A 36 9.75 26.78 -14.32
CA THR A 36 10.64 27.90 -14.68
C THR A 36 10.09 28.59 -15.91
N ASP A 37 9.97 29.92 -15.87
CA ASP A 37 9.57 30.72 -17.03
C ASP A 37 10.76 31.10 -17.92
N ASP A 38 10.48 31.63 -19.11
CA ASP A 38 11.49 32.11 -20.06
C ASP A 38 12.39 33.24 -19.52
N CYS A 39 11.94 33.93 -18.46
CA CYS A 39 12.71 34.97 -17.77
C CYS A 39 13.62 34.39 -16.67
N GLY A 40 13.56 33.08 -16.41
CA GLY A 40 14.34 32.39 -15.40
C GLY A 40 13.74 32.45 -13.98
N ASN A 41 12.49 32.90 -13.81
CA ASN A 41 11.83 32.83 -12.52
C ASN A 41 11.39 31.40 -12.26
N THR A 42 11.66 30.91 -11.04
CA THR A 42 11.38 29.53 -10.66
C THR A 42 10.38 29.46 -9.51
N THR A 43 9.46 28.50 -9.55
CA THR A 43 8.62 28.12 -8.40
C THR A 43 8.67 26.63 -8.16
N GLU A 44 8.61 26.23 -6.89
CA GLU A 44 8.55 24.83 -6.50
C GLU A 44 7.33 24.53 -5.62
N LYS A 45 6.76 23.34 -5.80
CA LYS A 45 5.66 22.82 -4.98
C LYS A 45 5.90 21.37 -4.62
N THR A 46 5.70 21.02 -3.35
CA THR A 46 5.79 19.64 -2.88
C THR A 46 4.40 19.01 -2.80
N GLN A 47 4.28 17.79 -3.30
CA GLN A 47 3.12 16.92 -3.19
C GLN A 47 3.52 15.65 -2.45
N THR A 48 2.76 15.27 -1.42
CA THR A 48 2.89 13.97 -0.76
C THR A 48 1.87 13.00 -1.32
N ILE A 49 2.32 11.85 -1.82
CA ILE A 49 1.49 10.76 -2.34
C ILE A 49 1.69 9.55 -1.42
N THR A 50 0.59 9.02 -0.90
CA THR A 50 0.61 7.88 0.03
C THR A 50 0.05 6.64 -0.63
N VAL A 51 0.89 5.63 -0.78
CA VAL A 51 0.52 4.28 -1.25
C VAL A 51 0.25 3.41 -0.03
N LYS A 52 -0.96 2.84 0.07
CA LYS A 52 -1.40 1.99 1.18
C LYS A 52 -1.90 0.65 0.68
N ASP A 53 -1.69 -0.40 1.48
CA ASP A 53 -2.37 -1.67 1.28
C ASP A 53 -3.76 -1.61 1.92
N ASN A 54 -4.80 -1.87 1.12
CA ASN A 54 -6.19 -1.93 1.57
C ASN A 54 -6.83 -3.29 1.33
N ILE A 55 -6.05 -4.28 0.89
CA ILE A 55 -6.51 -5.64 0.63
C ILE A 55 -6.38 -6.42 1.93
N LYS A 56 -7.51 -6.85 2.47
CA LYS A 56 -7.52 -7.70 3.65
C LYS A 56 -7.03 -9.10 3.29
N PRO A 57 -6.25 -9.77 4.15
CA PRO A 57 -6.00 -11.20 3.97
C PRO A 57 -7.33 -11.96 4.02
N ALA A 58 -7.45 -12.96 3.17
CA ALA A 58 -8.56 -13.91 3.17
C ALA A 58 -8.02 -15.29 3.54
N PHE A 59 -8.80 -16.07 4.27
CA PHE A 59 -8.52 -17.48 4.53
C PHE A 59 -9.83 -18.27 4.49
N THR A 60 -9.72 -19.56 4.21
CA THR A 60 -10.83 -20.50 4.33
C THR A 60 -10.58 -21.40 5.55
N ALA A 61 -11.53 -21.43 6.48
CA ALA A 61 -11.47 -22.35 7.60
C ALA A 61 -11.82 -23.79 7.14
N PRO A 62 -11.25 -24.82 7.78
CA PRO A 62 -11.71 -26.20 7.60
C PRO A 62 -13.22 -26.33 7.86
N SER A 63 -13.86 -27.29 7.20
CA SER A 63 -15.27 -27.61 7.45
C SER A 63 -15.45 -28.23 8.84
N ASP A 64 -16.64 -28.06 9.42
CA ASP A 64 -16.98 -28.69 10.69
C ASP A 64 -16.89 -30.21 10.62
N ILE A 65 -16.30 -30.82 11.65
CA ILE A 65 -16.23 -32.28 11.82
C ILE A 65 -16.66 -32.67 13.23
N THR A 66 -17.03 -33.94 13.41
CA THR A 66 -17.28 -34.52 14.74
C THR A 66 -16.20 -35.55 15.04
N ILE A 67 -15.52 -35.39 16.17
CA ILE A 67 -14.53 -36.34 16.68
C ILE A 67 -15.17 -37.11 17.84
N TYR A 68 -15.02 -38.43 17.83
CA TYR A 68 -15.48 -39.30 18.91
C TYR A 68 -14.30 -39.67 19.82
N ALA A 69 -14.55 -39.72 21.13
CA ALA A 69 -13.54 -40.16 22.09
C ALA A 69 -13.25 -41.66 21.94
N ALA A 70 -12.00 -42.03 22.14
CA ALA A 70 -11.54 -43.41 22.22
C ALA A 70 -12.02 -44.08 23.52
N SER A 71 -11.79 -45.38 23.65
CA SER A 71 -12.22 -46.20 24.80
C SER A 71 -11.62 -45.78 26.14
N ASP A 72 -10.51 -45.05 26.12
CA ASP A 72 -9.86 -44.45 27.29
C ASP A 72 -10.30 -43.00 27.56
N CYS A 73 -11.39 -42.56 26.91
CA CYS A 73 -11.93 -41.21 26.97
C CYS A 73 -10.99 -40.11 26.44
N THR A 74 -10.03 -40.45 25.56
CA THR A 74 -9.17 -39.47 24.89
C THR A 74 -9.70 -39.10 23.50
N TYR A 75 -9.35 -37.91 22.99
CA TYR A 75 -9.61 -37.49 21.61
C TYR A 75 -8.49 -36.57 21.12
N ASP A 76 -8.29 -36.51 19.81
CA ASP A 76 -7.33 -35.61 19.16
C ASP A 76 -8.07 -34.56 18.34
N ALA A 77 -7.93 -33.29 18.73
CA ALA A 77 -8.48 -32.13 18.03
C ALA A 77 -7.36 -31.23 17.49
N GLY A 78 -6.15 -31.77 17.27
CA GLY A 78 -5.05 -31.05 16.65
C GLY A 78 -5.33 -30.71 15.19
N VAL A 79 -4.63 -29.69 14.65
CA VAL A 79 -4.80 -29.19 13.27
C VAL A 79 -4.54 -30.25 12.19
N GLY A 80 -3.75 -31.29 12.51
CA GLY A 80 -3.58 -32.45 11.63
C GLY A 80 -4.85 -33.29 11.47
N VAL A 81 -5.79 -33.20 12.41
CA VAL A 81 -7.08 -33.90 12.41
C VAL A 81 -8.22 -32.98 12.01
N THR A 82 -8.26 -31.76 12.54
CA THR A 82 -9.34 -30.78 12.28
C THR A 82 -9.16 -30.00 10.98
N GLY A 83 -7.99 -30.10 10.35
CA GLY A 83 -7.57 -29.23 9.26
C GLY A 83 -6.97 -27.92 9.76
N ASP A 84 -6.25 -27.24 8.86
CA ASP A 84 -5.64 -25.93 9.08
C ASP A 84 -6.25 -24.89 8.13
N VAL A 85 -6.08 -23.61 8.42
CA VAL A 85 -6.50 -22.52 7.55
C VAL A 85 -5.68 -22.49 6.26
N SER A 86 -6.36 -22.31 5.13
CA SER A 86 -5.75 -22.17 3.79
C SER A 86 -5.96 -20.78 3.21
#